data_AF-A0A8I3A7B6-F1
#
_entry.id   AF-A0A8I3A7B6-F1
#
_cell.length_a   1.000
_cell.length_b   1.000
_cell.length_c   1.000
_cell.angle_alpha   90.00
_cell.angle_beta   90.00
_cell.angle_gamma   90.00
#
_symmetry.space_group_name_H-M   'P 1'
#
loop_
_entity.id
_entity.type
_entity.pdbx_description
1 polymer ?
#
loop_
_entity_poly.entity_id
_entity_poly.type
_entity_poly.pdbx_seq_one_letter_code
_entity_poly.pdbx_strand_id
1 'polypeptide(L)'
;MLSLHGVSAWVEVDGKELEQYGVAEDLDQNQVTCWIPSQANKKFSVVFRDNVAYREHSLSSNLELDGSSISGRVILPLTTTRNTPNFARDRKVVQSEHIVSTTSSRPFVFSKLELTEDENEYLNQSSAHLGEIQIKIYKVQVVEKRLCLGSTVPCHGKVHERSKKAVTHCVSYGQEVEIPTAYSCITRLLDSSFPLATFVFKYRDFGLLQANGIIPKPPPAKKKAAVSVDVLDLTTGDDMERQPIGDEIEIVEDTTEKRTASLLSKRSNPSEVQPTKRIKREENFVRGEVIDLT
;
A
#
# COMPACT_ATOMS: atom_id res chain seq x y z
N MET A 1 12.53 -5.63 -11.12
CA MET A 1 11.63 -6.72 -11.54
C MET A 1 12.17 -8.03 -11.00
N LEU A 2 11.34 -8.86 -10.36
CA LEU A 2 11.75 -10.19 -9.91
C LEU A 2 11.66 -11.18 -11.07
N SER A 3 12.52 -12.21 -11.07
CA SER A 3 12.54 -13.24 -12.12
C SER A 3 12.85 -14.61 -11.53
N LEU A 4 12.09 -15.63 -11.92
CA LEU A 4 12.29 -17.01 -11.49
C LEU A 4 11.68 -17.98 -12.52
N HIS A 5 12.42 -19.03 -12.90
CA HIS A 5 11.98 -20.08 -13.86
C HIS A 5 11.38 -19.54 -15.18
N GLY A 6 11.97 -18.47 -15.70
CA GLY A 6 11.53 -17.82 -16.94
C GLY A 6 10.22 -17.04 -16.80
N VAL A 7 9.75 -16.78 -15.58
CA VAL A 7 8.63 -15.88 -15.28
C VAL A 7 9.19 -14.66 -14.56
N SER A 8 8.72 -13.48 -14.92
CA SER A 8 9.00 -12.25 -14.17
C SER A 8 7.74 -11.68 -13.55
N ALA A 9 7.89 -10.99 -12.42
CA ALA A 9 6.80 -10.32 -11.75
C ALA A 9 7.24 -9.00 -11.11
N TRP A 10 6.31 -8.04 -11.06
CA TRP A 10 6.51 -6.74 -10.43
C TRP A 10 5.17 -6.09 -10.06
N VAL A 11 5.23 -5.00 -9.30
CA VAL A 11 4.08 -4.17 -8.94
C VAL A 11 4.23 -2.82 -9.63
N GLU A 12 3.15 -2.32 -10.23
CA GLU A 12 3.08 -1.01 -10.86
C GLU A 12 2.17 -0.06 -10.08
N VAL A 13 2.55 1.20 -9.96
CA VAL A 13 1.69 2.31 -9.53
C VAL A 13 1.72 3.37 -10.62
N ASP A 14 0.55 3.86 -11.03
CA ASP A 14 0.43 4.84 -12.13
C ASP A 14 1.15 4.36 -13.42
N GLY A 15 1.12 3.05 -13.69
CA GLY A 15 1.76 2.40 -14.85
C GLY A 15 3.30 2.30 -14.78
N LYS A 16 3.90 2.64 -13.64
CA LYS A 16 5.36 2.57 -13.42
C LYS A 16 5.69 1.46 -12.44
N GLU A 17 6.67 0.64 -12.79
CA GLU A 17 7.22 -0.38 -11.90
C GLU A 17 7.80 0.25 -10.63
N LEU A 18 7.43 -0.30 -9.47
CA LEU A 18 8.01 0.07 -8.19
C LEU A 18 9.41 -0.51 -8.03
N GLU A 19 10.29 0.31 -7.46
CA GLU A 19 11.65 -0.11 -7.10
C GLU A 19 11.60 -1.22 -6.04
N GLN A 20 12.52 -2.18 -6.17
CA GLN A 20 12.57 -3.38 -5.34
C GLN A 20 13.86 -3.39 -4.54
N TYR A 21 13.76 -3.65 -3.25
CA TYR A 21 14.88 -3.62 -2.32
C TYR A 21 14.97 -4.93 -1.54
N GLY A 22 16.18 -5.28 -1.09
CA GLY A 22 16.41 -6.45 -0.25
C GLY A 22 15.89 -7.75 -0.86
N VAL A 23 16.20 -7.98 -2.15
CA VAL A 23 15.80 -9.20 -2.86
C VAL A 23 16.45 -10.41 -2.21
N ALA A 24 15.64 -11.42 -1.89
CA ALA A 24 16.06 -12.68 -1.32
C ALA A 24 15.42 -13.85 -2.09
N GLU A 25 16.22 -14.84 -2.43
CA GLU A 25 15.78 -16.04 -3.15
C GLU A 25 15.81 -17.26 -2.22
N ASP A 26 14.73 -18.04 -2.26
CA ASP A 26 14.63 -19.36 -1.65
C ASP A 26 14.32 -20.35 -2.78
N LEU A 27 15.39 -20.98 -3.28
CA LEU A 27 15.30 -21.91 -4.41
C LEU A 27 14.61 -23.21 -4.03
N ASP A 28 14.66 -23.63 -2.76
CA ASP A 28 13.99 -24.84 -2.29
C ASP A 28 12.46 -24.67 -2.34
N GLN A 29 11.97 -23.45 -2.12
CA GLN A 29 10.56 -23.09 -2.22
C GLN A 29 10.14 -22.51 -3.58
N ASN A 30 11.05 -22.43 -4.55
CA ASN A 30 10.86 -21.69 -5.80
C ASN A 30 10.28 -20.28 -5.53
N GLN A 31 10.88 -19.54 -4.60
CA GLN A 31 10.36 -18.28 -4.11
C GLN A 31 11.38 -17.15 -4.23
N VAL A 32 10.92 -15.97 -4.63
CA VAL A 32 11.70 -14.72 -4.55
C VAL A 32 10.89 -13.68 -3.78
N THR A 33 11.53 -13.05 -2.81
CA THR A 33 10.94 -12.03 -1.95
C THR A 33 11.67 -10.71 -2.13
N CYS A 34 10.96 -9.59 -2.08
CA CYS A 34 11.57 -8.27 -1.98
C CYS A 34 10.68 -7.29 -1.21
N TRP A 35 11.24 -6.11 -0.92
CA TRP A 35 10.52 -4.97 -0.37
C TRP A 35 10.19 -3.96 -1.45
N ILE A 36 8.97 -3.41 -1.40
CA ILE A 36 8.52 -2.32 -2.27
C ILE A 36 7.93 -1.17 -1.45
N PRO A 37 8.14 0.09 -1.84
CA PRO A 37 7.52 1.22 -1.20
C PRO A 37 6.03 1.31 -1.58
N SER A 38 5.18 1.60 -0.62
CA SER A 38 3.74 1.81 -0.81
C SER A 38 3.35 3.20 -0.35
N GLN A 39 2.33 3.76 -0.98
CA GLN A 39 1.75 5.05 -0.62
C GLN A 39 0.22 4.89 -0.51
N ALA A 40 -0.35 5.35 0.59
CA ALA A 40 -1.79 5.30 0.79
C ALA A 40 -2.57 6.06 -0.32
N ASN A 41 -3.77 5.56 -0.60
CA ASN A 41 -4.70 6.01 -1.63
C ASN A 41 -4.19 5.91 -3.08
N LYS A 42 -3.14 5.11 -3.32
CA LYS A 42 -2.66 4.83 -4.67
C LYS A 42 -3.20 3.50 -5.16
N LYS A 43 -3.75 3.51 -6.38
CA LYS A 43 -4.09 2.30 -7.11
C LYS A 43 -2.82 1.60 -7.56
N PHE A 44 -2.82 0.28 -7.52
CA PHE A 44 -1.69 -0.50 -7.99
C PHE A 44 -2.13 -1.67 -8.86
N SER A 45 -1.19 -2.17 -9.65
CA SER A 45 -1.36 -3.32 -10.51
C SER A 45 -0.29 -4.35 -10.18
N VAL A 46 -0.69 -5.61 -10.11
CA VAL A 46 0.23 -6.73 -10.02
C VAL A 46 0.44 -7.30 -11.41
N VAL A 47 1.70 -7.43 -11.80
CA VAL A 47 2.07 -7.76 -13.17
C VAL A 47 2.97 -8.97 -13.17
N PHE A 48 2.71 -9.90 -14.08
CA PHE A 48 3.62 -10.99 -14.35
C PHE A 48 3.72 -11.27 -15.85
N ARG A 49 4.88 -11.74 -16.27
CA ARG A 49 5.20 -12.04 -17.67
C ARG A 49 5.86 -13.40 -17.75
N ASP A 50 5.42 -14.21 -18.70
CA ASP A 50 6.16 -15.40 -19.09
C ASP A 50 7.19 -15.04 -20.17
N ASN A 51 8.47 -15.12 -19.83
CA ASN A 51 9.57 -14.76 -20.72
C ASN A 51 10.00 -15.94 -21.61
N VAL A 52 9.39 -17.12 -21.44
CA VAL A 52 9.72 -18.30 -22.24
C VAL A 52 8.95 -18.24 -23.56
N ALA A 53 9.68 -18.38 -24.67
CA ALA A 53 9.12 -18.30 -26.02
C ALA A 53 8.13 -19.42 -26.34
N TYR A 54 8.30 -20.59 -25.73
CA TYR A 54 7.44 -21.75 -25.94
C TYR A 54 7.20 -22.53 -24.65
N ARG A 55 5.93 -22.82 -24.37
CA ARG A 55 5.49 -23.76 -23.32
C ARG A 55 4.37 -24.62 -23.86
N GLU A 56 4.40 -25.90 -23.54
CA GLU A 56 3.34 -26.86 -23.89
C GLU A 56 2.08 -26.70 -23.01
N HIS A 57 2.25 -26.14 -21.81
CA HIS A 57 1.21 -25.97 -20.81
C HIS A 57 0.83 -24.48 -20.59
N SER A 58 -0.38 -24.27 -20.09
CA SER A 58 -0.81 -22.96 -19.60
C SER A 58 -0.16 -22.64 -18.26
N LEU A 59 -0.04 -21.36 -17.94
CA LEU A 59 0.31 -20.90 -16.59
C LEU A 59 -0.92 -20.27 -15.94
N SER A 60 -1.17 -20.58 -14.67
CA SER A 60 -2.16 -19.88 -13.84
C SER A 60 -1.46 -19.16 -12.72
N SER A 61 -1.79 -17.89 -12.51
CA SER A 61 -1.47 -17.21 -11.26
C SER A 61 -2.53 -17.53 -10.20
N ASN A 62 -2.11 -17.52 -8.95
CA ASN A 62 -2.94 -17.33 -7.77
C ASN A 62 -2.39 -16.09 -7.05
N LEU A 63 -3.24 -15.07 -6.90
CA LEU A 63 -2.87 -13.81 -6.29
C LEU A 63 -3.41 -13.77 -4.87
N GLU A 64 -2.56 -13.42 -3.92
CA GLU A 64 -2.92 -13.23 -2.52
C GLU A 64 -2.52 -11.82 -2.09
N LEU A 65 -3.47 -11.07 -1.55
CA LEU A 65 -3.29 -9.69 -1.07
C LEU A 65 -3.56 -9.70 0.42
N ASP A 66 -2.57 -9.40 1.24
CA ASP A 66 -2.70 -9.37 2.70
C ASP A 66 -3.24 -10.68 3.33
N GLY A 67 -2.92 -11.83 2.73
CA GLY A 67 -3.45 -13.13 3.16
C GLY A 67 -4.78 -13.53 2.51
N SER A 68 -5.42 -12.63 1.76
CA SER A 68 -6.66 -12.92 1.05
C SER A 68 -6.39 -13.40 -0.36
N SER A 69 -6.83 -14.62 -0.67
CA SER A 69 -6.77 -15.14 -2.03
C SER A 69 -7.79 -14.44 -2.93
N ILE A 70 -7.30 -14.01 -4.09
CA ILE A 70 -8.03 -13.33 -5.14
C ILE A 70 -7.98 -14.19 -6.40
N SER A 71 -9.02 -14.11 -7.22
CA SER A 71 -9.06 -14.82 -8.51
C SER A 71 -7.79 -14.60 -9.33
N GLY A 72 -7.22 -15.69 -9.82
CA GLY A 72 -6.02 -15.68 -10.65
C GLY A 72 -6.25 -15.23 -12.09
N ARG A 73 -5.19 -15.31 -12.90
CA ARG A 73 -5.19 -15.11 -14.34
C ARG A 73 -4.43 -16.23 -15.04
N VAL A 74 -4.77 -16.49 -16.30
CA VAL A 74 -4.17 -17.58 -17.08
C VAL A 74 -3.45 -17.05 -18.31
N ILE A 75 -2.23 -17.54 -18.53
CA ILE A 75 -1.49 -17.41 -19.80
C ILE A 75 -1.62 -18.75 -20.54
N LEU A 76 -2.15 -18.72 -21.76
CA LEU A 76 -2.25 -19.90 -22.61
C LEU A 76 -0.93 -20.20 -23.34
N PRO A 77 -0.68 -21.47 -23.73
CA PRO A 77 0.38 -21.83 -24.66
C PRO A 77 0.30 -21.01 -25.93
N LEU A 78 1.46 -20.68 -26.51
CA LEU A 78 1.51 -20.24 -27.90
C LEU A 78 1.30 -21.49 -28.78
N THR A 79 0.09 -21.67 -29.28
CA THR A 79 -0.18 -22.71 -30.30
C THR A 79 0.15 -22.13 -31.66
N THR A 80 1.04 -22.76 -32.41
CA THR A 80 1.41 -22.43 -33.81
C THR A 80 0.20 -22.37 -34.75
N THR A 81 -0.95 -22.95 -34.37
CA THR A 81 -2.15 -23.07 -35.21
C THR A 81 -3.16 -21.92 -35.06
N ARG A 82 -3.02 -21.02 -34.06
CA ARG A 82 -3.87 -19.83 -34.00
C ARG A 82 -3.22 -18.69 -34.78
N ASN A 83 -3.63 -18.56 -36.05
CA ASN A 83 -3.50 -17.36 -36.87
C ASN A 83 -4.30 -16.18 -36.26
N THR A 84 -3.97 -15.80 -35.03
CA THR A 84 -4.36 -14.51 -34.45
C THR A 84 -3.09 -13.67 -34.39
N PRO A 85 -2.84 -12.78 -35.36
CA PRO A 85 -1.57 -12.06 -35.52
C PRO A 85 -1.18 -11.16 -34.32
N ASN A 86 -2.05 -11.01 -33.31
CA ASN A 86 -1.84 -10.16 -32.14
C ASN A 86 -1.51 -10.89 -30.83
N PHE A 87 -1.56 -12.23 -30.75
CA PHE A 87 -1.33 -12.95 -29.48
C PHE A 87 0.14 -13.32 -29.18
N ALA A 88 1.05 -13.03 -30.11
CA ALA A 88 2.45 -13.47 -30.02
C ALA A 88 3.44 -12.41 -29.50
N ARG A 89 3.02 -11.20 -29.07
CA ARG A 89 3.99 -10.12 -28.84
C ARG A 89 4.34 -9.77 -27.41
N ASP A 90 3.49 -10.07 -26.43
CA ASP A 90 3.86 -9.89 -25.02
C ASP A 90 3.03 -10.84 -24.14
N ARG A 91 3.66 -11.86 -23.56
CA ARG A 91 3.02 -12.80 -22.61
C ARG A 91 2.90 -12.14 -21.21
N LYS A 92 2.52 -10.85 -21.19
CA LYS A 92 2.34 -10.00 -19.99
C LYS A 92 0.88 -10.05 -19.55
N VAL A 93 0.66 -10.25 -18.27
CA VAL A 93 -0.64 -10.14 -17.62
C VAL A 93 -0.57 -9.02 -16.59
N VAL A 94 -1.56 -8.13 -16.64
CA VAL A 94 -1.76 -7.06 -15.67
C VAL A 94 -3.03 -7.36 -14.90
N GLN A 95 -2.94 -7.43 -13.58
CA GLN A 95 -4.07 -7.61 -12.70
C GLN A 95 -4.13 -6.45 -11.71
N SER A 96 -5.12 -5.57 -11.88
CA SER A 96 -5.28 -4.34 -11.10
C SER A 96 -6.58 -4.28 -10.30
N GLU A 97 -7.37 -5.36 -10.32
CA GLU A 97 -8.73 -5.36 -9.82
C GLU A 97 -9.22 -6.73 -9.36
N HIS A 98 -10.21 -6.70 -8.47
CA HIS A 98 -11.00 -7.84 -8.05
C HIS A 98 -12.36 -7.80 -8.72
N ILE A 99 -12.79 -8.92 -9.29
CA ILE A 99 -14.10 -9.06 -9.94
C ILE A 99 -15.15 -9.31 -8.86
N VAL A 100 -16.11 -8.40 -8.72
CA VAL A 100 -17.17 -8.49 -7.71
C VAL A 100 -18.49 -9.00 -8.28
N SER A 101 -18.69 -8.88 -9.60
CA SER A 101 -19.80 -9.51 -10.33
C SER A 101 -19.38 -9.85 -11.76
N THR A 102 -20.29 -10.41 -12.55
CA THR A 102 -20.07 -10.67 -13.99
C THR A 102 -19.72 -9.43 -14.80
N THR A 103 -20.10 -8.24 -14.34
CA THR A 103 -19.98 -6.97 -15.07
C THR A 103 -19.42 -5.83 -14.21
N SER A 104 -18.85 -6.13 -13.04
CA SER A 104 -18.23 -5.11 -12.21
C SER A 104 -16.99 -5.59 -11.47
N SER A 105 -16.07 -4.67 -11.25
CA SER A 105 -14.81 -4.89 -10.54
C SER A 105 -14.51 -3.76 -9.56
N ARG A 106 -13.57 -4.01 -8.64
CA ARG A 106 -13.00 -2.99 -7.77
C ARG A 106 -11.48 -2.96 -7.89
N PRO A 107 -10.86 -1.80 -8.13
CA PRO A 107 -9.42 -1.69 -8.30
C PRO A 107 -8.70 -1.89 -6.96
N PHE A 108 -7.49 -2.45 -7.00
CA PHE A 108 -6.65 -2.56 -5.81
C PHE A 108 -6.10 -1.19 -5.40
N VAL A 109 -6.12 -0.90 -4.11
CA VAL A 109 -5.64 0.36 -3.55
C VAL A 109 -4.81 0.07 -2.31
N PHE A 110 -3.63 0.70 -2.20
CA PHE A 110 -2.94 0.77 -0.92
C PHE A 110 -3.69 1.75 -0.02
N SER A 111 -4.13 1.34 1.16
CA SER A 111 -4.85 2.16 2.13
C SER A 111 -4.09 2.21 3.45
N LYS A 112 -4.42 3.19 4.28
CA LYS A 112 -3.93 3.21 5.66
C LYS A 112 -4.62 2.10 6.44
N LEU A 113 -3.87 1.39 7.26
CA LEU A 113 -4.41 0.41 8.17
C LEU A 113 -5.11 1.15 9.32
N GLU A 114 -6.40 0.90 9.51
CA GLU A 114 -7.15 1.39 10.66
C GLU A 114 -6.99 0.39 11.82
N LEU A 115 -6.46 0.88 12.93
CA LEU A 115 -6.30 0.10 14.16
C LEU A 115 -7.51 0.36 15.05
N THR A 116 -8.07 -0.70 15.63
CA THR A 116 -9.11 -0.59 16.65
C THR A 116 -8.67 -1.24 17.95
N GLU A 117 -9.04 -0.60 19.06
CA GLU A 117 -8.77 -1.05 20.43
C GLU A 117 -9.83 -2.04 20.95
N ASP A 118 -10.96 -2.19 20.23
CA ASP A 118 -12.05 -3.09 20.64
C ASP A 118 -11.72 -4.56 20.34
N GLU A 119 -11.43 -5.33 21.39
CA GLU A 119 -11.18 -6.78 21.33
C GLU A 119 -12.38 -7.57 20.75
N ASN A 120 -13.59 -7.01 20.82
CA ASN A 120 -14.82 -7.62 20.31
C ASN A 120 -15.12 -7.31 18.83
N GLU A 121 -14.45 -6.33 18.23
CA GLU A 121 -14.60 -5.98 16.80
C GLU A 121 -13.54 -6.68 15.94
N TYR A 122 -12.93 -7.75 16.50
CA TYR A 122 -11.94 -8.57 15.86
C TYR A 122 -12.56 -9.36 14.71
N LEU A 123 -12.45 -8.83 13.49
CA LEU A 123 -12.41 -9.70 12.33
C LEU A 123 -11.19 -10.60 12.51
N ASN A 124 -11.43 -11.91 12.62
CA ASN A 124 -10.48 -13.03 12.80
C ASN A 124 -9.40 -13.15 11.70
N GLN A 125 -8.99 -12.05 11.08
CA GLN A 125 -7.99 -11.98 10.04
C GLN A 125 -6.71 -11.35 10.61
N SER A 126 -6.14 -12.02 11.61
CA SER A 126 -4.68 -12.00 11.80
C SER A 126 -4.03 -12.67 10.59
N SER A 127 -4.11 -12.06 9.41
CA SER A 127 -3.32 -12.55 8.29
C SER A 127 -1.86 -12.34 8.66
N ALA A 128 -1.15 -13.46 8.85
CA ALA A 128 0.30 -13.49 9.01
C ALA A 128 1.00 -12.79 7.84
N HIS A 129 0.30 -12.73 6.70
CA HIS A 129 0.71 -12.13 5.43
C HIS A 129 0.25 -10.68 5.25
N LEU A 130 -0.17 -9.96 6.31
CA LEU A 130 -0.51 -8.54 6.18
C LEU A 130 0.70 -7.73 5.72
N GLY A 131 0.50 -6.88 4.71
CA GLY A 131 1.57 -6.12 4.13
C GLY A 131 2.38 -6.92 3.10
N GLU A 132 1.81 -8.01 2.56
CA GLU A 132 2.41 -8.86 1.55
C GLU A 132 1.47 -8.98 0.34
N ILE A 133 2.04 -8.87 -0.85
CA ILE A 133 1.41 -9.21 -2.12
C ILE A 133 2.13 -10.46 -2.62
N GLN A 134 1.44 -11.59 -2.67
CA GLN A 134 2.01 -12.86 -3.10
C GLN A 134 1.40 -13.34 -4.41
N ILE A 135 2.24 -13.76 -5.35
CA ILE A 135 1.82 -14.36 -6.61
C ILE A 135 2.43 -15.76 -6.68
N LYS A 136 1.59 -16.79 -6.75
CA LYS A 136 2.01 -18.18 -7.01
C LYS A 136 1.65 -18.54 -8.45
N ILE A 137 2.63 -19.02 -9.22
CA ILE A 137 2.45 -19.42 -10.61
C ILE A 137 2.46 -20.94 -10.69
N TYR A 138 1.44 -21.52 -11.31
CA TYR A 138 1.29 -22.96 -11.47
C TYR A 138 1.22 -23.35 -12.94
N LYS A 139 1.74 -24.53 -13.26
CA LYS A 139 1.51 -25.18 -14.55
C LYS A 139 0.14 -25.82 -14.54
N VAL A 140 -0.69 -25.48 -15.52
CA VAL A 140 -2.07 -25.95 -15.59
C VAL A 140 -2.49 -26.33 -17.00
N GLN A 141 -3.55 -27.14 -17.06
CA GLN A 141 -4.37 -27.33 -18.25
C GLN A 141 -5.68 -26.56 -18.04
N VAL A 142 -6.08 -25.77 -19.04
CA VAL A 142 -7.39 -25.13 -19.03
C VAL A 142 -8.43 -26.16 -19.46
N VAL A 143 -9.41 -26.39 -18.59
CA VAL A 143 -10.48 -27.37 -18.79
C VAL A 143 -11.68 -26.69 -19.45
N GLU A 144 -12.09 -25.54 -18.93
CA GLU A 144 -13.32 -24.86 -19.34
C GLU A 144 -13.17 -23.33 -19.19
N LYS A 145 -13.96 -22.59 -19.96
CA LYS A 145 -14.19 -21.16 -19.74
C LYS A 145 -15.65 -20.94 -19.33
N ARG A 146 -15.87 -20.20 -18.24
CA ARG A 146 -17.20 -19.87 -17.73
C ARG A 146 -17.30 -18.41 -17.33
N LEU A 147 -18.52 -17.90 -17.17
CA LEU A 147 -18.74 -16.57 -16.61
C LEU A 147 -18.13 -16.46 -15.21
N CYS A 148 -17.45 -15.35 -14.95
CA CYS A 148 -16.97 -15.05 -13.60
C CYS A 148 -18.13 -14.43 -12.82
N LEU A 149 -18.68 -15.19 -11.86
CA LEU A 149 -19.81 -14.70 -11.06
C LEU A 149 -19.41 -13.60 -10.04
N GLY A 150 -18.12 -13.30 -9.94
CA GLY A 150 -17.56 -12.45 -8.90
C GLY A 150 -17.56 -13.12 -7.53
N SER A 151 -16.87 -12.49 -6.58
CA SER A 151 -16.90 -12.89 -5.17
C SER A 151 -16.99 -11.65 -4.28
N THR A 152 -17.52 -11.84 -3.08
CA THR A 152 -17.47 -10.80 -2.05
C THR A 152 -16.01 -10.51 -1.71
N VAL A 153 -15.71 -9.23 -1.56
CA VAL A 153 -14.39 -8.76 -1.20
C VAL A 153 -14.12 -9.08 0.27
N PRO A 154 -12.97 -9.64 0.63
CA PRO A 154 -12.53 -9.70 2.01
C PRO A 154 -12.40 -8.27 2.57
N CYS A 155 -13.19 -7.93 3.59
CA CYS A 155 -13.12 -6.61 4.21
C CYS A 155 -11.89 -6.54 5.14
N HIS A 156 -10.83 -5.86 4.71
CA HIS A 156 -9.66 -5.58 5.55
C HIS A 156 -9.81 -4.24 6.26
N GLY A 157 -10.83 -4.15 7.12
CA GLY A 157 -11.23 -2.89 7.73
C GLY A 157 -10.53 -2.57 9.05
N LYS A 158 -10.24 -3.55 9.89
CA LYS A 158 -9.80 -3.30 11.27
C LYS A 158 -8.87 -4.39 11.75
N VAL A 159 -7.68 -4.01 12.21
CA VAL A 159 -6.72 -4.96 12.78
C VAL A 159 -6.28 -4.47 14.15
N HIS A 160 -6.27 -5.38 15.12
CA HIS A 160 -5.91 -5.06 16.50
C HIS A 160 -4.45 -4.60 16.62
N GLU A 161 -4.24 -3.48 17.32
CA GLU A 161 -2.95 -2.78 17.45
C GLU A 161 -1.83 -3.65 18.03
N ARG A 162 -2.16 -4.58 18.94
CA ARG A 162 -1.15 -5.32 19.72
C ARG A 162 -0.27 -6.26 18.89
N SER A 163 -0.69 -6.67 17.70
CA SER A 163 0.02 -7.69 16.90
C SER A 163 0.76 -7.16 15.68
N LYS A 164 0.58 -5.89 15.27
CA LYS A 164 1.04 -5.42 13.94
C LYS A 164 1.62 -3.99 13.92
N LYS A 165 2.32 -3.57 14.98
CA LYS A 165 2.94 -2.22 15.10
C LYS A 165 3.89 -1.81 13.96
N ALA A 166 4.32 -2.74 13.12
CA ALA A 166 5.23 -2.49 12.01
C ALA A 166 4.54 -2.35 10.63
N VAL A 167 3.21 -2.49 10.54
CA VAL A 167 2.46 -2.40 9.28
C VAL A 167 1.48 -1.24 9.34
N THR A 168 1.70 -0.23 8.50
CA THR A 168 0.88 1.00 8.45
C THR A 168 -0.08 1.04 7.27
N HIS A 169 0.14 0.21 6.25
CA HIS A 169 -0.68 0.14 5.05
C HIS A 169 -1.29 -1.25 4.90
N CYS A 170 -2.51 -1.31 4.35
CA CYS A 170 -3.19 -2.53 3.93
C CYS A 170 -3.65 -2.39 2.47
N VAL A 171 -4.10 -3.48 1.87
CA VAL A 171 -4.82 -3.49 0.61
C VAL A 171 -6.30 -3.29 0.89
N SER A 172 -6.87 -2.29 0.23
CA SER A 172 -8.31 -2.09 0.12
C SER A 172 -8.73 -2.13 -1.35
N TYR A 173 -10.02 -1.93 -1.56
CA TYR A 173 -10.65 -2.00 -2.87
C TYR A 173 -11.38 -0.68 -3.11
N GLY A 174 -11.05 -0.04 -4.24
CA GLY A 174 -11.63 1.25 -4.60
C GLY A 174 -13.12 1.14 -4.96
N GLN A 175 -13.66 2.26 -5.46
CA GLN A 175 -15.04 2.30 -5.95
C GLN A 175 -15.26 1.26 -7.06
N GLU A 176 -16.44 0.66 -7.03
CA GLU A 176 -16.89 -0.30 -8.03
C GLU A 176 -17.02 0.36 -9.40
N VAL A 177 -16.49 -0.31 -10.42
CA VAL A 177 -16.48 0.13 -11.81
C VAL A 177 -17.14 -0.95 -12.66
N GLU A 178 -17.91 -0.53 -13.65
CA GLU A 178 -18.49 -1.43 -14.64
C GLU A 178 -17.42 -1.90 -15.63
N ILE A 179 -17.42 -3.20 -15.92
CA ILE A 179 -16.49 -3.82 -16.86
C ILE A 179 -17.26 -4.66 -17.88
N PRO A 180 -16.67 -4.94 -19.06
CA PRO A 180 -17.20 -5.96 -19.95
C PRO A 180 -17.35 -7.30 -19.22
N THR A 181 -18.27 -8.14 -19.71
CA THR A 181 -18.56 -9.45 -19.11
C THR A 181 -17.28 -10.24 -18.83
N ALA A 182 -17.01 -10.50 -17.55
CA ALA A 182 -15.82 -11.20 -17.10
C ALA A 182 -15.96 -12.72 -17.27
N TYR A 183 -14.90 -13.36 -17.75
CA TYR A 183 -14.81 -14.81 -17.88
C TYR A 183 -13.67 -15.34 -17.01
N SER A 184 -13.89 -16.50 -16.42
CA SER A 184 -12.88 -17.26 -15.67
C SER A 184 -12.54 -18.55 -16.41
N CYS A 185 -11.32 -19.04 -16.22
CA CYS A 185 -10.91 -20.35 -16.70
C CYS A 185 -10.93 -21.32 -15.53
N ILE A 186 -11.57 -22.48 -15.72
CA ILE A 186 -11.37 -23.63 -14.84
C ILE A 186 -10.09 -24.33 -15.26
N THR A 187 -9.20 -24.53 -14.32
CA THR A 187 -7.88 -25.10 -14.55
C THR A 187 -7.68 -26.36 -13.73
N ARG A 188 -6.89 -27.28 -14.27
CA ARG A 188 -6.38 -28.46 -13.58
C ARG A 188 -4.87 -28.31 -13.45
N LEU A 189 -4.32 -28.52 -12.26
CA LEU A 189 -2.87 -28.55 -12.04
C LEU A 189 -2.25 -29.71 -12.80
N LEU A 190 -1.13 -29.47 -13.49
CA LEU A 190 -0.43 -30.49 -14.29
C LEU A 190 0.70 -31.17 -13.53
N ASP A 191 1.46 -30.41 -12.75
CA ASP A 191 2.53 -30.94 -11.90
C ASP A 191 2.08 -30.95 -10.44
N SER A 192 2.93 -31.48 -9.55
CA SER A 192 2.80 -31.48 -8.09
C SER A 192 2.12 -30.23 -7.53
N SER A 193 1.54 -30.34 -6.33
CA SER A 193 0.91 -29.22 -5.60
C SER A 193 1.82 -27.99 -5.34
N PHE A 194 3.09 -28.02 -5.76
CA PHE A 194 4.05 -26.94 -5.63
C PHE A 194 4.00 -25.95 -6.81
N PRO A 195 4.12 -24.63 -6.52
CA PRO A 195 4.19 -23.61 -7.56
C PRO A 195 5.51 -23.70 -8.36
N LEU A 196 5.43 -23.36 -9.65
CA LEU A 196 6.59 -23.16 -10.53
C LEU A 196 7.44 -21.98 -10.07
N ALA A 197 6.78 -20.90 -9.64
CA ALA A 197 7.43 -19.71 -9.12
C ALA A 197 6.50 -18.99 -8.14
N THR A 198 7.07 -18.51 -7.04
CA THR A 198 6.39 -17.70 -6.04
C THR A 198 7.10 -16.36 -5.93
N PHE A 199 6.35 -15.27 -6.07
CA PHE A 199 6.87 -13.92 -5.88
C PHE A 199 6.17 -13.30 -4.67
N VAL A 200 6.94 -12.77 -3.73
CA VAL A 200 6.42 -12.11 -2.52
C VAL A 200 6.93 -10.68 -2.48
N PHE A 201 6.03 -9.72 -2.60
CA PHE A 201 6.33 -8.29 -2.46
C PHE A 201 5.85 -7.82 -1.10
N LYS A 202 6.80 -7.60 -0.19
CA LYS A 202 6.52 -7.01 1.13
C LYS A 202 6.45 -5.49 0.97
N TYR A 203 5.28 -4.91 1.20
CA TYR A 203 5.08 -3.49 0.96
C TYR A 203 4.99 -2.71 2.28
N ARG A 204 5.71 -1.59 2.38
CA ARG A 204 5.65 -0.70 3.56
C ARG A 204 5.75 0.75 3.14
N ASP A 205 5.44 1.67 4.05
CA ASP A 205 5.68 3.08 3.81
C ASP A 205 7.17 3.34 3.53
N PHE A 206 7.47 4.25 2.61
CA PHE A 206 8.84 4.57 2.22
C PHE A 206 9.70 5.01 3.42
N GLY A 207 9.16 5.84 4.31
CA GLY A 207 9.86 6.31 5.50
C GLY A 207 10.21 5.17 6.45
N LEU A 208 9.33 4.17 6.58
CA LEU A 208 9.59 2.97 7.38
C LEU A 208 10.66 2.08 6.75
N LEU A 209 10.64 1.90 5.43
CA LEU A 209 11.70 1.14 4.74
C LEU A 209 13.06 1.80 4.90
N GLN A 210 13.13 3.14 4.84
CA GLN A 210 14.35 3.89 5.07
C GLN A 210 14.80 3.86 6.55
N ALA A 211 13.86 3.96 7.50
CA ALA A 211 14.15 3.87 8.92
C ALA A 211 14.71 2.49 9.31
N ASN A 212 14.19 1.43 8.69
CA ASN A 212 14.65 0.05 8.87
C ASN A 212 15.96 -0.27 8.12
N GLY A 213 16.52 0.70 7.39
CA GLY A 213 17.76 0.52 6.64
C GLY A 213 17.64 -0.34 5.36
N ILE A 214 16.41 -0.61 4.90
CA ILE A 214 16.17 -1.34 3.65
C ILE A 214 16.40 -0.42 2.45
N ILE A 215 15.95 0.84 2.56
CA ILE A 215 16.22 1.89 1.56
C ILE A 215 17.38 2.76 2.06
N PRO A 216 18.43 2.99 1.25
CA PRO A 216 19.52 3.88 1.63
C PRO A 216 19.05 5.30 1.96
N LYS A 217 19.67 5.92 2.97
CA LYS A 217 19.45 7.34 3.26
C LYS A 217 20.19 8.19 2.21
N PRO A 218 19.57 9.27 1.71
CA PRO A 218 20.28 10.19 0.83
C PRO A 218 21.50 10.74 1.58
N PRO A 219 22.64 10.94 0.89
CA PRO A 219 23.83 11.49 1.52
C PRO A 219 23.52 12.88 2.09
N PRO A 220 24.08 13.23 3.27
CA PRO A 220 23.86 14.55 3.84
C PRO A 220 24.32 15.60 2.83
N ALA A 221 23.40 16.51 2.47
CA ALA A 221 23.73 17.63 1.61
C ALA A 221 24.88 18.40 2.26
N LYS A 222 26.00 18.55 1.54
CA LYS A 222 27.13 19.38 1.99
C LYS A 222 26.57 20.79 2.22
N LYS A 223 26.43 21.19 3.48
CA LYS A 223 26.13 22.58 3.84
C LYS A 223 27.25 23.41 3.22
N LYS A 224 26.95 24.19 2.18
CA LYS A 224 27.85 25.27 1.76
C LYS A 224 27.97 26.17 2.98
N ALA A 225 29.17 26.27 3.54
CA ALA A 225 29.47 27.21 4.60
C ALA A 225 29.01 28.59 4.13
N ALA A 226 28.13 29.23 4.89
CA ALA A 226 27.85 30.64 4.70
C ALA A 226 29.18 31.37 4.87
N VAL A 227 29.65 32.02 3.81
CA VAL A 227 30.79 32.92 3.88
C VAL A 227 30.38 34.04 4.84
N SER A 228 31.02 34.09 6.00
CA SER A 228 31.02 35.28 6.85
C SER A 228 31.70 36.39 6.05
N VAL A 229 30.94 37.39 5.62
CA VAL A 229 31.52 38.62 5.08
C VAL A 229 31.94 39.46 6.28
N ASP A 230 33.24 39.68 6.38
CA ASP A 230 33.90 40.51 7.37
C ASP A 230 33.36 41.94 7.34
N VAL A 231 33.26 42.52 8.53
CA VAL A 231 33.03 43.94 8.79
C VAL A 231 34.18 44.75 8.20
N LEU A 232 33.88 45.68 7.29
CA LEU A 232 34.79 46.75 6.88
C LEU A 232 34.21 48.10 7.30
N ASP A 233 34.90 48.71 8.25
CA ASP A 233 34.71 50.07 8.76
C ASP A 233 35.81 50.99 8.20
N LEU A 234 35.53 52.30 8.20
CA LEU A 234 36.40 53.48 8.04
C LEU A 234 36.46 54.21 6.67
N THR A 235 35.57 55.21 6.56
CA THR A 235 35.83 56.67 6.38
C THR A 235 37.02 57.19 5.54
N THR A 236 36.71 57.93 4.46
CA THR A 236 37.27 59.23 3.94
C THR A 236 36.83 59.36 2.46
N GLY A 237 36.51 60.49 1.81
CA GLY A 237 36.48 61.94 2.05
C GLY A 237 36.40 62.61 0.64
N ASP A 238 35.53 63.61 0.50
CA ASP A 238 35.44 64.72 -0.49
C ASP A 238 35.24 64.55 -2.03
N ASP A 239 34.11 65.16 -2.46
CA ASP A 239 33.89 66.22 -3.47
C ASP A 239 33.73 66.05 -5.00
N MET A 240 32.60 66.65 -5.46
CA MET A 240 32.22 67.22 -6.78
C MET A 240 31.92 66.25 -7.96
N GLU A 241 30.83 66.36 -8.74
CA GLU A 241 30.06 67.52 -9.23
C GLU A 241 28.55 67.24 -9.40
N ARG A 242 27.76 68.32 -9.41
CA ARG A 242 26.30 68.40 -9.66
C ARG A 242 25.97 68.46 -11.16
N GLN A 243 24.79 67.97 -11.58
CA GLN A 243 23.80 68.71 -12.40
C GLN A 243 22.44 67.95 -12.46
N PRO A 244 21.29 68.60 -12.78
CA PRO A 244 20.10 68.55 -11.91
C PRO A 244 18.74 68.23 -12.61
N ILE A 245 17.66 68.31 -11.82
CA ILE A 245 16.21 68.48 -12.16
C ILE A 245 15.47 67.17 -12.50
N GLY A 246 14.32 66.82 -11.87
CA GLY A 246 13.49 67.54 -10.90
C GLY A 246 12.34 66.65 -10.39
N ASP A 247 11.78 67.09 -9.26
CA ASP A 247 10.37 67.04 -8.81
C ASP A 247 9.68 65.65 -8.76
N GLU A 248 9.08 65.17 -7.67
CA GLU A 248 8.30 65.84 -6.63
C GLU A 248 8.15 64.93 -5.39
N ILE A 249 7.77 65.55 -4.27
CA ILE A 249 7.79 65.07 -2.88
C ILE A 249 6.35 64.87 -2.37
N GLU A 250 6.11 63.84 -1.54
CA GLU A 250 5.21 63.82 -0.36
C GLU A 250 5.46 62.47 0.36
N ILE A 251 6.19 62.34 1.49
CA ILE A 251 5.98 62.78 2.91
C ILE A 251 4.50 62.61 3.31
N VAL A 252 4.13 61.75 4.27
CA VAL A 252 4.27 61.86 5.74
C VAL A 252 3.96 60.45 6.33
N GLU A 253 4.89 59.74 6.98
CA GLU A 253 5.17 59.71 8.44
C GLU A 253 3.95 59.42 9.34
N ASP A 254 3.93 58.26 10.02
CA ASP A 254 4.09 58.14 11.48
C ASP A 254 2.74 57.68 12.08
N THR A 255 2.60 56.53 12.74
CA THR A 255 2.91 56.39 14.17
C THR A 255 2.61 54.96 14.66
N THR A 256 3.45 54.58 15.61
CA THR A 256 3.57 53.43 16.50
C THR A 256 2.32 52.95 17.26
N GLU A 257 2.30 51.64 17.53
CA GLU A 257 2.04 50.98 18.83
C GLU A 257 0.93 51.50 19.76
N LYS A 258 -0.05 50.63 20.07
CA LYS A 258 -0.58 50.29 21.41
C LYS A 258 -1.92 49.55 21.31
N ARG A 259 -1.97 48.33 21.87
CA ARG A 259 -3.04 47.83 22.77
C ARG A 259 -2.91 46.32 23.01
N THR A 260 -1.90 45.95 23.79
CA THR A 260 -2.04 44.87 24.77
C THR A 260 -2.86 45.40 25.97
N ALA A 261 -3.64 44.50 26.57
CA ALA A 261 -4.29 44.58 27.89
C ALA A 261 -5.64 45.34 28.02
N SER A 262 -6.72 44.54 28.09
CA SER A 262 -7.91 44.69 28.95
C SER A 262 -8.76 43.42 28.74
N LEU A 263 -8.52 42.29 29.40
CA LEU A 263 -8.82 41.92 30.81
C LEU A 263 -10.23 42.28 31.31
N LEU A 264 -10.99 41.20 31.57
CA LEU A 264 -11.94 41.02 32.67
C LEU A 264 -13.37 41.61 32.55
N SER A 265 -14.30 40.80 32.08
CA SER A 265 -15.52 40.41 32.82
C SER A 265 -16.29 39.39 31.96
N LYS A 266 -16.47 38.15 32.38
CA LYS A 266 -17.64 37.75 33.17
C LYS A 266 -17.39 36.37 33.77
N ARG A 267 -17.49 36.34 35.10
CA ARG A 267 -17.43 35.16 35.96
C ARG A 267 -18.81 35.04 36.58
N SER A 268 -19.51 33.92 36.37
CA SER A 268 -20.57 33.43 37.27
C SER A 268 -21.14 32.06 36.82
N ASN A 269 -20.71 31.00 37.52
CA ASN A 269 -21.44 29.73 37.76
C ASN A 269 -22.60 29.99 38.77
N PRO A 270 -23.34 29.00 39.35
CA PRO A 270 -23.50 27.54 39.14
C PRO A 270 -24.98 27.06 39.12
N SER A 271 -25.25 25.74 38.97
CA SER A 271 -26.25 24.88 39.68
C SER A 271 -26.44 23.58 38.84
N GLU A 272 -25.97 22.38 39.22
CA GLU A 272 -26.40 21.42 40.26
C GLU A 272 -27.26 20.26 39.69
N VAL A 273 -27.05 19.06 40.27
CA VAL A 273 -27.90 17.84 40.29
C VAL A 273 -27.49 16.63 39.41
N GLN A 274 -26.90 15.61 40.09
CA GLN A 274 -26.87 14.18 39.72
C GLN A 274 -28.24 13.52 39.92
N PRO A 275 -28.48 12.28 39.42
CA PRO A 275 -28.50 11.17 40.39
C PRO A 275 -27.98 9.78 39.91
N THR A 276 -27.20 9.16 40.80
CA THR A 276 -27.21 7.76 41.32
C THR A 276 -27.31 6.49 40.45
N LYS A 277 -26.23 5.68 40.59
CA LYS A 277 -26.10 4.23 40.84
C LYS A 277 -27.34 3.32 40.83
N ARG A 278 -27.21 2.17 40.15
CA ARG A 278 -27.83 0.88 40.57
C ARG A 278 -26.81 -0.26 40.54
N ILE A 279 -26.65 -0.87 41.71
CA ILE A 279 -25.94 -2.12 42.00
C ILE A 279 -26.91 -3.28 41.75
N LYS A 280 -26.45 -4.41 41.20
CA LYS A 280 -27.11 -5.70 41.39
C LYS A 280 -26.08 -6.76 41.80
N ARG A 281 -26.38 -7.41 42.93
CA ARG A 281 -25.63 -8.48 43.60
C ARG A 281 -25.72 -9.80 42.82
N GLU A 282 -24.71 -10.62 43.09
CA GLU A 282 -24.40 -11.99 42.66
C GLU A 282 -25.46 -13.04 43.03
N GLU A 283 -25.45 -14.17 42.32
CA GLU A 283 -25.71 -15.49 42.92
C GLU A 283 -24.84 -16.60 42.28
N ASN A 284 -24.16 -17.33 43.18
CA ASN A 284 -23.89 -18.77 43.18
C ASN A 284 -22.76 -19.39 42.33
N PHE A 285 -21.66 -19.58 43.06
CA PHE A 285 -20.70 -20.67 43.02
C PHE A 285 -21.34 -22.06 42.81
N VAL A 286 -20.85 -22.83 41.83
CA VAL A 286 -20.72 -24.30 41.95
C VAL A 286 -19.33 -24.68 41.43
N ARG A 287 -18.57 -25.31 42.33
CA ARG A 287 -17.22 -25.82 42.13
C ARG A 287 -17.32 -27.33 41.95
N GLY A 288 -16.82 -27.82 40.81
CA GLY A 288 -16.50 -29.22 40.60
C GLY A 288 -17.45 -29.95 39.67
N GLU A 289 -16.93 -30.36 38.51
CA GLU A 289 -17.00 -31.75 38.10
C GLU A 289 -15.82 -32.06 37.16
N VAL A 290 -14.99 -32.99 37.63
CA VAL A 290 -13.97 -33.69 36.86
C VAL A 290 -14.73 -34.75 36.06
N ILE A 291 -14.52 -34.82 34.75
CA ILE A 291 -14.90 -36.00 33.98
C ILE A 291 -13.63 -36.52 33.32
N ASP A 292 -13.16 -37.63 33.89
CA ASP A 292 -12.12 -38.48 33.33
C ASP A 292 -12.80 -39.65 32.59
N LEU A 293 -12.26 -39.94 31.41
CA LEU A 293 -12.20 -41.19 30.65
C LEU A 293 -13.36 -42.20 30.71
N THR A 294 -13.97 -42.41 29.53
CA THR A 294 -14.00 -43.73 28.85
C THR A 294 -13.89 -43.53 27.35
#